data_AF-A0A9E4K8I0-F1
#
_entry.id   AF-A0A9E4K8I0-F1
#
_cell.length_a   1.000
_cell.length_b   1.000
_cell.length_c   1.000
_cell.angle_alpha   90.00
_cell.angle_beta   90.00
_cell.angle_gamma   90.00
#
_symmetry.space_group_name_H-M   'P 1'
#
loop_
_entity.id
_entity.type
_entity.pdbx_description
1 polymer ?
#
loop_
_entity_poly.entity_id
_entity_poly.type
_entity_poly.pdbx_seq_one_letter_code
_entity_poly.pdbx_strand_id
1 'polypeptide(L)' 'MLLPNGSMIKQDVIDAFNKAVVNPENLDQNGAIDWDFVDADIHLDLSKYYASDYLGECLDALADDFILHRS' A
#
# COMPACT_ATOMS: atom_id res chain seq x y z
N MET A 1 -0.95 -11.14 5.38
CA MET A 1 -1.58 -10.36 6.47
C MET A 1 -3.10 -10.54 6.38
N LEU A 2 -3.82 -10.51 7.51
CA LEU A 2 -5.28 -10.54 7.56
C LEU A 2 -5.81 -9.14 7.84
N LEU A 3 -6.87 -8.74 7.15
CA LEU A 3 -7.64 -7.54 7.46
C LEU A 3 -8.51 -7.76 8.71
N PRO A 4 -8.95 -6.69 9.39
CA PRO A 4 -9.83 -6.80 10.56
C PRO A 4 -11.13 -7.56 10.28
N ASN A 5 -11.61 -7.54 9.03
CA ASN A 5 -12.79 -8.28 8.58
C ASN A 5 -12.52 -9.77 8.28
N GLY A 6 -11.30 -10.26 8.51
CA GLY A 6 -10.90 -11.65 8.25
C GLY A 6 -10.50 -11.94 6.80
N SER A 7 -10.54 -10.96 5.90
CA SER A 7 -10.09 -11.11 4.52
C SER A 7 -8.56 -11.19 4.45
N MET A 8 -8.05 -11.98 3.51
CA MET A 8 -6.61 -12.07 3.23
C MET A 8 -6.18 -10.94 2.29
N ILE A 9 -5.07 -10.27 2.61
CA ILE A 9 -4.39 -9.40 1.65
C ILE A 9 -3.75 -10.29 0.56
N LYS A 10 -4.05 -10.00 -0.72
CA LYS A 10 -3.50 -10.75 -1.85
C LYS A 10 -2.02 -10.41 -2.08
N GLN A 11 -1.26 -11.37 -2.61
CA GLN A 11 0.19 -11.20 -2.81
C GLN A 11 0.53 -10.08 -3.80
N ASP A 12 -0.25 -9.91 -4.85
CA ASP A 12 -0.08 -8.82 -5.82
C ASP A 12 -0.30 -7.43 -5.22
N VAL A 13 -1.19 -7.30 -4.23
CA VAL A 13 -1.36 -6.06 -3.45
C VAL A 13 -0.12 -5.78 -2.59
N ILE A 14 0.44 -6.81 -1.94
CA ILE A 14 1.68 -6.70 -1.16
C ILE A 14 2.86 -6.29 -2.06
N ASP A 15 2.97 -6.90 -3.23
CA ASP A 15 4.05 -6.62 -4.18
C ASP A 15 3.94 -5.20 -4.73
N ALA A 16 2.72 -4.74 -5.06
CA ALA A 16 2.46 -3.37 -5.49
C ALA A 16 2.83 -2.35 -4.39
N PHE A 17 2.41 -2.60 -3.16
CA PHE A 17 2.77 -1.77 -2.00
C PHE A 17 4.29 -1.69 -1.81
N ASN A 18 4.98 -2.83 -1.76
CA ASN A 18 6.43 -2.90 -1.57
C ASN A 18 7.21 -2.14 -2.65
N LYS A 19 6.70 -2.16 -3.89
CA LYS A 19 7.25 -1.37 -4.99
C LYS A 19 6.99 0.12 -4.81
N ALA A 20 5.77 0.50 -4.41
CA ALA A 20 5.37 1.90 -4.25
C ALA A 20 6.09 2.61 -3.09
N VAL A 21 6.31 1.95 -1.94
CA VAL A 21 6.97 2.56 -0.77
C VAL A 21 8.49 2.79 -0.92
N VAL A 22 9.09 2.24 -1.98
CA VAL A 22 10.50 2.48 -2.34
C VAL A 22 10.63 3.25 -3.67
N ASN A 23 9.53 3.63 -4.30
CA ASN A 23 9.54 4.40 -5.54
C ASN A 23 10.05 5.82 -5.24
N PRO A 24 11.15 6.29 -5.87
CA PRO A 24 11.66 7.64 -5.66
C PRO A 24 10.64 8.76 -5.95
N GLU A 25 9.65 8.50 -6.81
CA GLU A 25 8.58 9.46 -7.12
C GLU A 25 7.59 9.61 -5.95
N ASN A 26 7.51 8.62 -5.06
CA ASN A 26 6.62 8.62 -3.89
C ASN A 26 7.37 9.04 -2.62
N LEU A 27 8.56 9.64 -2.76
CA LEU A 27 9.36 10.16 -1.66
C LEU A 27 9.45 11.68 -1.76
N ASP A 28 9.28 12.36 -0.63
CA ASP A 28 9.53 13.80 -0.55
C ASP A 28 11.03 14.11 -0.60
N GLN A 29 11.38 15.40 -0.61
CA GLN A 29 12.77 15.87 -0.63
C GLN A 29 13.62 15.41 0.57
N ASN A 30 12.99 14.93 1.65
CA ASN A 30 13.65 14.41 2.86
C ASN A 30 13.66 12.87 2.91
N GLY A 31 13.12 12.20 1.89
CA GLY A 31 12.98 10.74 1.85
C GLY A 31 11.81 10.20 2.66
N ALA A 32 10.88 11.05 3.11
CA ALA A 32 9.62 10.63 3.71
C ALA A 32 8.66 10.11 2.64
N ILE A 33 7.89 9.09 2.96
CA ILE A 33 6.90 8.51 2.03
C ILE A 33 5.72 9.46 1.90
N ASP A 34 5.34 9.76 0.66
CA ASP A 34 4.07 10.37 0.30
C ASP A 34 3.02 9.26 0.13
N TRP A 35 2.16 9.09 1.14
CA TRP A 35 1.16 8.03 1.15
C TRP A 35 0.05 8.24 0.12
N ASP A 36 -0.24 9.48 -0.29
CA ASP A 36 -1.22 9.75 -1.34
C ASP A 36 -0.72 9.20 -2.68
N PHE A 37 0.60 9.27 -2.92
CA PHE A 37 1.22 8.75 -4.13
C PHE A 37 1.32 7.22 -4.11
N VAL A 38 1.61 6.64 -2.94
CA VAL A 38 1.56 5.17 -2.75
C VAL A 38 0.16 4.63 -3.02
N ASP A 39 -0.88 5.30 -2.50
CA ASP A 39 -2.28 4.92 -2.74
C ASP A 39 -2.65 4.98 -4.23
N ALA A 40 -2.26 6.09 -4.88
CA ALA A 40 -2.48 6.28 -6.30
C ALA A 40 -1.82 5.18 -7.15
N ASP A 41 -0.55 4.83 -6.89
CA ASP A 41 0.17 3.77 -7.60
C ASP A 41 -0.54 2.41 -7.48
N ILE A 42 -0.98 2.05 -6.26
CA ILE A 42 -1.69 0.79 -6.02
C ILE A 42 -3.02 0.77 -6.77
N HIS A 43 -3.79 1.86 -6.72
CA HIS A 43 -5.06 1.96 -7.42
C HIS A 43 -4.88 1.94 -8.95
N LEU A 44 -3.85 2.58 -9.49
CA LEU A 44 -3.56 2.54 -10.93
C LEU A 44 -3.21 1.12 -11.39
N ASP A 45 -2.44 0.37 -10.60
CA ASP A 45 -2.02 -0.99 -10.98
C ASP A 45 -3.17 -2.02 -10.83
N LEU A 46 -4.02 -1.87 -9.80
CA LEU A 46 -4.88 -2.95 -9.32
C LEU A 46 -6.39 -2.68 -9.35
N SER A 47 -6.85 -1.45 -9.63
CA SER A 47 -8.28 -1.10 -9.67
C SER A 47 -9.12 -1.87 -10.71
N LYS A 48 -8.47 -2.44 -11.73
CA LYS A 48 -9.14 -3.34 -12.70
C LYS A 48 -9.47 -4.72 -12.12
N TYR A 49 -8.86 -5.12 -11.01
CA TYR A 49 -8.98 -6.45 -10.41
C TYR A 49 -9.70 -6.42 -9.06
N TYR A 50 -9.56 -5.32 -8.31
CA TYR A 50 -10.09 -5.22 -6.96
C TYR A 50 -10.91 -3.94 -6.79
N ALA A 51 -11.88 -3.99 -5.87
CA ALA A 51 -12.64 -2.82 -5.47
C ALA A 51 -11.74 -1.82 -4.73
N SER A 52 -12.00 -0.52 -4.91
CA SER A 52 -11.25 0.55 -4.24
C SER A 52 -11.30 0.40 -2.72
N ASP A 53 -12.46 0.09 -2.13
CA ASP A 53 -12.58 -0.15 -0.69
C ASP A 53 -11.65 -1.27 -0.19
N TYR A 54 -11.51 -2.36 -0.95
CA TYR A 54 -10.58 -3.44 -0.61
C TYR A 54 -9.11 -3.00 -0.69
N LEU A 55 -8.76 -2.22 -1.72
CA LEU A 55 -7.40 -1.69 -1.87
C LEU A 55 -7.05 -0.70 -0.76
N GLY A 56 -7.99 0.16 -0.37
CA GLY A 56 -7.85 1.07 0.76
C GLY A 56 -7.66 0.34 2.08
N GLU A 57 -8.51 -0.65 2.39
CA GLU A 57 -8.35 -1.47 3.61
C GLU A 57 -7.00 -2.22 3.64
N CYS A 58 -6.53 -2.72 2.49
CA CYS A 58 -5.21 -3.34 2.39
C CYS A 58 -4.08 -2.34 2.61
N LEU A 59 -4.20 -1.13 2.04
CA LEU A 59 -3.20 -0.09 2.17
C LEU A 59 -3.06 0.35 3.63
N ASP A 60 -4.17 0.61 4.32
CA ASP A 60 -4.16 0.99 5.74
C ASP A 60 -3.39 -0.04 6.59
N ALA A 61 -3.72 -1.33 6.41
CA ALA A 61 -3.05 -2.40 7.14
C ALA A 61 -1.55 -2.52 6.81
N LEU A 62 -1.17 -2.39 5.54
CA LEU A 62 0.23 -2.48 5.11
C LEU A 62 1.04 -1.25 5.53
N ALA A 63 0.47 -0.05 5.49
CA ALA A 63 1.11 1.18 5.94
C ALA A 63 1.37 1.14 7.45
N ASP A 64 0.40 0.70 8.24
CA ASP A 64 0.55 0.50 9.69
C ASP A 64 1.68 -0.50 10.00
N ASP A 65 1.66 -1.67 9.35
CA ASP A 65 2.69 -2.70 9.52
C ASP A 65 4.08 -2.18 9.13
N PHE A 66 4.16 -1.47 8.01
CA PHE A 66 5.41 -0.90 7.52
C PHE A 66 5.98 0.13 8.49
N ILE A 67 5.15 1.05 9.01
CA ILE A 67 5.57 2.07 9.99
C ILE A 67 6.03 1.41 11.29
N LEU A 68 5.32 0.38 11.76
CA LEU A 68 5.65 -0.33 12.99
C LEU A 68 7.01 -1.06 12.93
N HIS A 69 7.39 -1.57 11.76
CA HIS A 69 8.61 -2.39 11.59
C HIS A 69 9.79 -1.64 10.96
N ARG A 70 9.65 -0.35 10.60
CA ARG A 70 10.76 0.45 10.03
C ARG A 70 11.71 1.08 11.09
N SER A 71 11.56 0.72 12.37
CA SER A 71 12.37 1.24 13.49
C SER A 71 13.72 0.54 13.65
#